data_AF-A0A1T5CDC9-F1
#
_entry.id   AF-A0A1T5CDC9-F1
#
_cell.length_a   1.000
_cell.length_b   1.000
_cell.length_c   1.000
_cell.angle_alpha   90.00
_cell.angle_beta   90.00
_cell.angle_gamma   90.00
#
_symmetry.space_group_name_H-M   'P 1'
#
loop_
_entity.id
_entity.type
_entity.pdbx_description
1 polymer ?
#
loop_
_entity_poly.entity_id
_entity_poly.type
_entity_poly.pdbx_seq_one_letter_code
_entity_poly.pdbx_strand_id
1 'polypeptide(L)'
;MKLIKRFILKRPAEKRLAYFYGMVATDEQVWLLRDENGDMLLFEDEDGYPFVLPVWPTRSFAEMMAANLDETFEAFNLPLSIFLDDLIVDIENDSGAISIFPNENDTIIQTRDEIKEMIRILYQAEYFMLNGELYHKRNRIFIELPEQFCPIMSNNN
;
A
#
# COMPACT_ATOMS: atom_id res chain seq x y z
N MET A 1 -0.86 14.90 20.12
CA MET A 1 -1.01 14.06 18.91
C MET A 1 0.24 13.26 18.50
N LYS A 2 1.48 13.64 18.88
CA LYS A 2 2.71 12.85 18.59
C LYS A 2 2.79 11.47 19.27
N LEU A 3 2.11 11.29 20.41
CA LEU A 3 2.16 10.03 21.18
C LEU A 3 1.51 8.84 20.46
N ILE A 4 0.35 9.04 19.82
CA ILE A 4 -0.37 7.98 19.10
C ILE A 4 0.44 7.51 17.87
N LYS A 5 1.06 8.44 17.14
CA LYS A 5 1.88 8.10 15.97
C LYS A 5 3.10 7.26 16.34
N ARG A 6 3.80 7.65 17.42
CA ARG A 6 4.92 6.83 17.96
C ARG A 6 4.46 5.46 18.44
N PHE A 7 3.23 5.33 18.92
CA PHE A 7 2.70 4.03 19.32
C PHE A 7 2.53 3.10 18.11
N ILE A 8 2.03 3.61 16.97
CA ILE A 8 1.86 2.82 15.74
C ILE A 8 3.22 2.36 15.18
N LEU A 9 4.24 3.22 15.14
CA LEU A 9 5.57 2.85 14.64
C LEU A 9 6.24 1.71 15.43
N LYS A 10 5.89 1.57 16.72
CA LYS A 10 6.41 0.53 17.60
C LYS A 10 5.63 -0.79 17.51
N ARG A 11 4.61 -0.87 16.66
CA ARG A 11 3.86 -2.11 16.46
C ARG A 11 4.60 -3.03 15.48
N PRO A 12 4.40 -4.36 15.61
CA PRO A 12 4.91 -5.32 14.64
C PRO A 12 4.49 -4.97 13.21
N ALA A 13 5.30 -5.36 12.23
CA ALA A 13 5.06 -5.03 10.82
C ALA A 13 3.64 -5.38 10.35
N GLU A 14 3.04 -6.50 10.77
CA GLU A 14 1.69 -6.89 10.32
C GLU A 14 0.61 -5.90 10.80
N LYS A 15 0.81 -5.29 11.98
CA LYS A 15 -0.11 -4.28 12.50
C LYS A 15 0.08 -2.94 11.81
N ARG A 16 1.33 -2.60 11.45
CA ARG A 16 1.61 -1.41 10.62
C ARG A 16 1.07 -1.58 9.21
N LEU A 17 1.18 -2.78 8.64
CA LEU A 17 0.62 -3.15 7.34
C LEU A 17 -0.89 -2.93 7.29
N ALA A 18 -1.63 -3.50 8.26
CA ALA A 18 -3.08 -3.31 8.33
C ALA A 18 -3.47 -1.83 8.51
N TYR A 19 -2.70 -1.08 9.31
CA TYR A 19 -2.90 0.36 9.49
C TYR A 19 -2.64 1.13 8.18
N PHE A 20 -1.57 0.80 7.47
CA PHE A 20 -1.21 1.42 6.20
C PHE A 20 -2.36 1.32 5.20
N TYR A 21 -2.85 0.10 4.99
CA TYR A 21 -3.91 -0.15 4.02
C TYR A 21 -5.23 0.52 4.39
N GLY A 22 -5.62 0.52 5.67
CA GLY A 22 -6.83 1.22 6.10
C GLY A 22 -6.77 2.73 5.84
N MET A 23 -5.60 3.34 5.99
CA MET A 23 -5.41 4.77 5.70
C MET A 23 -5.36 5.02 4.19
N VAL A 24 -4.55 4.27 3.45
CA VAL A 24 -4.32 4.49 2.01
C VAL A 24 -5.57 4.22 1.18
N ALA A 25 -6.39 3.23 1.54
CA ALA A 25 -7.67 2.99 0.88
C ALA A 25 -8.68 4.13 1.16
N THR A 26 -8.60 4.78 2.32
CA THR A 26 -9.49 5.91 2.67
C THR A 26 -9.04 7.22 2.02
N ASP A 27 -7.74 7.49 2.05
CA ASP A 27 -7.17 8.76 1.59
C ASP A 27 -6.85 8.74 0.07
N GLU A 28 -6.89 7.56 -0.56
CA GLU A 28 -6.55 7.32 -1.98
C GLU A 28 -5.18 7.86 -2.39
N GLN A 29 -4.21 7.86 -1.47
CA GLN A 29 -2.86 8.32 -1.71
C GLN A 29 -1.84 7.61 -0.83
N VAL A 30 -0.61 7.53 -1.32
CA VAL A 30 0.57 7.11 -0.55
C VAL A 30 1.51 8.28 -0.35
N TRP A 31 2.43 8.15 0.60
CA TRP A 31 3.49 9.10 0.86
C TRP A 31 4.85 8.46 0.63
N LEU A 32 5.73 9.21 -0.03
CA LEU A 32 7.08 8.81 -0.40
C LEU A 32 8.07 9.90 0.05
N LEU A 33 9.36 9.59 -0.04
CA LEU A 33 10.44 10.53 0.22
C LEU A 33 11.27 10.71 -1.05
N ARG A 34 11.70 11.94 -1.31
CA ARG A 34 12.67 12.29 -2.36
C ARG A 34 13.75 13.22 -1.84
N ASP A 35 14.92 13.15 -2.42
CA ASP A 35 16.04 14.05 -2.10
C ASP A 35 15.88 15.41 -2.81
N GLU A 36 16.91 16.26 -2.71
CA GLU A 36 16.94 17.58 -3.36
C GLU A 36 17.04 17.53 -4.89
N ASN A 37 17.53 16.43 -5.47
CA ASN A 37 17.63 16.20 -6.90
C ASN A 37 16.33 15.66 -7.50
N GLY A 38 15.41 15.22 -6.64
CA GLY A 38 14.14 14.60 -7.00
C GLY A 38 14.20 13.08 -7.09
N ASP A 39 15.33 12.47 -6.70
CA ASP A 39 15.50 11.02 -6.65
C ASP A 39 14.77 10.46 -5.42
N MET A 40 14.07 9.34 -5.61
CA MET A 40 13.33 8.70 -4.52
C MET A 40 14.27 8.02 -3.53
N LEU A 41 13.91 8.03 -2.26
CA LEU A 41 14.57 7.20 -1.26
C LEU A 41 14.37 5.72 -1.62
N LEU A 42 15.47 4.96 -1.66
CA LEU A 42 15.47 3.51 -1.81
C LEU A 42 16.28 2.89 -0.67
N PHE A 43 15.86 1.71 -0.20
CA PHE A 43 16.66 0.91 0.72
C PHE A 43 17.27 -0.28 -0.04
N GLU A 44 18.47 -0.67 0.37
CA GLU A 44 19.06 -1.94 -0.05
C GLU A 44 18.35 -3.10 0.66
N ASP A 45 18.18 -4.22 -0.03
CA ASP A 45 17.67 -5.46 0.55
C ASP A 45 18.69 -6.57 0.32
N GLU A 46 19.31 -7.05 1.39
CA GLU A 46 20.43 -7.99 1.31
C GLU A 46 20.01 -9.40 0.87
N ASP A 47 18.73 -9.76 1.05
CA ASP A 47 18.25 -11.15 0.99
C ASP A 47 17.25 -11.43 -0.15
N GLY A 48 16.87 -10.42 -0.95
CA GLY A 48 15.79 -10.56 -1.93
C GLY A 48 15.94 -9.70 -3.17
N TYR A 49 15.60 -8.43 -3.04
CA TYR A 49 15.52 -7.48 -4.16
C TYR A 49 16.76 -6.59 -4.24
N PRO A 50 17.21 -6.16 -5.42
CA PRO A 50 18.35 -5.23 -5.54
C PRO A 50 18.11 -3.91 -4.79
N PHE A 51 16.85 -3.49 -4.68
CA PHE A 51 16.42 -2.35 -3.90
C PHE A 51 14.93 -2.47 -3.56
N VAL A 52 14.51 -1.75 -2.53
CA VAL A 52 13.10 -1.60 -2.16
C VAL A 52 12.71 -0.14 -1.98
N LEU A 53 11.53 0.23 -2.48
CA LEU A 53 10.94 1.55 -2.33
C LEU A 53 10.07 1.59 -1.06
N PRO A 54 10.42 2.38 -0.03
CA PRO A 54 9.59 2.54 1.14
C PRO A 54 8.40 3.48 0.91
N VAL A 55 7.24 3.09 1.42
CA VAL A 55 5.99 3.88 1.33
C VAL A 55 5.31 4.06 2.67
N TRP A 56 4.70 5.21 2.90
CA TRP A 56 4.03 5.56 4.16
C TRP A 56 2.57 5.95 3.95
N PRO A 57 1.71 5.76 4.97
CA PRO A 57 0.29 6.08 4.83
C PRO A 57 -0.01 7.56 5.02
N THR A 58 0.89 8.32 5.66
CA THR A 58 0.68 9.75 5.90
C THR A 58 2.00 10.50 5.83
N ARG A 59 1.92 11.79 5.48
CA ARG A 59 3.04 12.75 5.49
C ARG A 59 3.87 12.65 6.74
N SER A 60 3.20 12.68 7.89
CA SER A 60 3.89 12.73 9.17
C SER A 60 4.72 11.50 9.49
N PHE A 61 4.37 10.33 8.92
CA PHE A 61 5.20 9.14 9.10
C PHE A 61 6.43 9.18 8.20
N ALA A 62 6.26 9.62 6.94
CA ALA A 62 7.39 9.85 6.04
C ALA A 62 8.35 10.90 6.60
N GLU A 63 7.85 12.05 7.09
CA GLU A 63 8.69 13.09 7.72
C GLU A 63 9.39 12.61 9.00
N MET A 64 8.77 11.69 9.76
CA MET A 64 9.42 11.09 10.92
C MET A 64 10.58 10.17 10.51
N MET A 65 10.47 9.47 9.37
CA MET A 65 11.59 8.73 8.81
C MET A 65 12.69 9.68 8.33
N ALA A 66 12.33 10.68 7.51
CA ALA A 66 13.28 11.64 6.97
C ALA A 66 14.10 12.36 8.06
N ALA A 67 13.47 12.68 9.20
CA ALA A 67 14.15 13.32 10.33
C ALA A 67 15.22 12.44 11.02
N ASN A 68 15.23 11.14 10.74
CA ASN A 68 16.20 10.19 11.26
C ASN A 68 17.28 9.81 10.23
N LEU A 69 17.17 10.29 8.98
CA LEU A 69 18.15 10.05 7.93
C LEU A 69 19.24 11.14 7.97
N ASP A 70 20.44 10.78 7.52
CA ASP A 70 21.57 11.71 7.45
C ASP A 70 21.39 12.74 6.30
N GLU A 71 20.65 12.36 5.26
CA GLU A 71 20.35 13.19 4.09
C GLU A 71 19.00 13.91 4.21
N THR A 72 18.87 15.02 3.46
CA THR A 72 17.64 15.81 3.47
C THR A 72 16.61 15.25 2.49
N PHE A 73 15.57 14.63 3.04
CA PHE A 73 14.43 14.14 2.27
C PHE A 73 13.16 14.97 2.49
N GLU A 74 12.44 15.24 1.41
CA GLU A 74 11.11 15.84 1.43
C GLU A 74 10.02 14.78 1.26
N ALA A 75 9.00 14.84 2.11
CA ALA A 75 7.80 14.02 1.95
C ALA A 75 6.84 14.60 0.92
N PHE A 76 6.48 13.79 -0.07
CA PHE A 76 5.45 14.12 -1.06
C PHE A 76 4.42 12.99 -1.15
N ASN A 77 3.21 13.33 -1.60
CA ASN A 77 2.17 12.34 -1.83
C ASN A 77 2.06 11.97 -3.30
N LEU A 78 1.60 10.74 -3.55
CA LEU A 78 1.27 10.23 -4.87
C LEU A 78 -0.14 9.65 -4.83
N PRO A 79 -1.02 9.96 -5.80
CA PRO A 79 -2.33 9.31 -5.89
C PRO A 79 -2.18 7.80 -5.98
N LEU A 80 -3.07 7.07 -5.30
CA LEU A 80 -3.00 5.61 -5.20
C LEU A 80 -3.08 4.95 -6.59
N SER A 81 -3.88 5.50 -7.51
CA SER A 81 -3.95 5.00 -8.89
C SER A 81 -2.60 5.10 -9.61
N ILE A 82 -1.95 6.27 -9.57
CA ILE A 82 -0.63 6.48 -10.18
C ILE A 82 0.43 5.60 -9.51
N PHE A 83 0.35 5.42 -8.18
CA PHE A 83 1.22 4.50 -7.47
C PHE A 83 1.10 3.06 -7.99
N LEU A 84 -0.12 2.54 -8.12
CA LEU A 84 -0.38 1.13 -8.49
C LEU A 84 -0.17 0.83 -9.98
N ASP A 85 -0.47 1.80 -10.84
CA ASP A 85 -0.52 1.60 -12.29
C ASP A 85 0.76 2.06 -13.00
N ASP A 86 1.48 3.04 -12.44
CA ASP A 86 2.70 3.58 -13.02
C ASP A 86 3.92 3.26 -12.14
N LEU A 87 3.98 3.83 -10.92
CA LEU A 87 5.22 3.82 -10.14
C LEU A 87 5.67 2.39 -9.76
N ILE A 88 4.78 1.56 -9.22
CA ILE A 88 5.16 0.18 -8.86
C ILE A 88 5.57 -0.63 -10.09
N VAL A 89 4.97 -0.36 -11.26
CA VAL A 89 5.34 -1.05 -12.51
C VAL A 89 6.78 -0.76 -12.88
N ASP A 90 7.18 0.50 -12.81
CA ASP A 90 8.57 0.89 -13.09
C ASP A 90 9.54 0.25 -12.09
N ILE A 91 9.18 0.23 -10.80
CA ILE A 91 9.99 -0.43 -9.76
C ILE A 91 10.15 -1.93 -10.02
N GLU A 92 9.07 -2.65 -10.35
CA GLU A 92 9.14 -4.09 -10.66
C GLU A 92 9.90 -4.38 -11.95
N ASN A 93 9.79 -3.51 -12.97
CA ASN A 93 10.56 -3.63 -14.22
C ASN A 93 12.07 -3.52 -13.96
N ASP A 94 12.45 -2.69 -13.00
CA ASP A 94 13.82 -2.54 -12.51
C ASP A 94 14.20 -3.61 -11.45
N SER A 95 13.37 -4.65 -11.30
CA SER A 95 13.53 -5.76 -10.37
C SER A 95 13.48 -5.39 -8.88
N GLY A 96 12.99 -4.20 -8.54
CA GLY A 96 12.77 -3.78 -7.16
C GLY A 96 11.43 -4.25 -6.57
N ALA A 97 11.21 -3.96 -5.30
CA ALA A 97 9.95 -4.20 -4.61
C ALA A 97 9.55 -3.04 -3.69
N ILE A 98 8.39 -3.16 -3.02
CA ILE A 98 7.86 -2.11 -2.16
C ILE A 98 7.95 -2.54 -0.71
N SER A 99 8.54 -1.72 0.15
CA SER A 99 8.52 -1.93 1.60
C SER A 99 7.41 -1.11 2.25
N ILE A 100 6.44 -1.78 2.86
CA ILE A 100 5.21 -1.13 3.33
C ILE A 100 5.37 -0.60 4.75
N PHE A 101 5.25 0.72 4.87
CA PHE A 101 5.29 1.47 6.11
C PHE A 101 6.45 1.09 7.05
N PRO A 102 7.71 1.09 6.59
CA PRO A 102 8.85 0.63 7.39
C PRO A 102 9.09 1.50 8.63
N ASN A 103 9.75 0.88 9.61
CA ASN A 103 10.37 1.57 10.75
C ASN A 103 11.88 1.22 10.79
N GLU A 104 12.56 1.60 11.87
CA GLU A 104 14.00 1.33 12.07
C GLU A 104 14.37 -0.17 12.26
N ASN A 105 13.40 -1.05 12.53
CA ASN A 105 13.64 -2.45 12.88
C ASN A 105 13.18 -3.44 11.80
N ASP A 106 12.02 -3.20 11.21
CA ASP A 106 11.32 -4.18 10.38
C ASP A 106 10.37 -3.56 9.35
N THR A 107 10.10 -4.32 8.31
CA THR A 107 9.13 -3.99 7.26
C THR A 107 8.54 -5.26 6.66
N ILE A 108 7.43 -5.13 5.94
CA ILE A 108 6.93 -6.19 5.06
C ILE A 108 7.11 -5.71 3.64
N ILE A 109 7.87 -6.48 2.86
CA ILE A 109 8.01 -6.27 1.42
C ILE A 109 6.82 -6.91 0.73
N GLN A 110 6.22 -6.20 -0.23
CA GLN A 110 5.13 -6.70 -1.05
C GLN A 110 5.36 -6.39 -2.52
N THR A 111 4.91 -7.31 -3.35
CA THR A 111 4.79 -7.18 -4.80
C THR A 111 3.57 -6.34 -5.18
N ARG A 112 3.51 -5.90 -6.44
CA ARG A 112 2.36 -5.18 -6.97
C ARG A 112 1.07 -5.96 -6.87
N ASP A 113 1.11 -7.25 -7.19
CA ASP A 113 -0.08 -8.12 -7.18
C ASP A 113 -0.65 -8.25 -5.78
N GLU A 114 0.20 -8.39 -4.76
CA GLU A 114 -0.22 -8.42 -3.36
C GLU A 114 -0.86 -7.09 -2.92
N ILE A 115 -0.26 -5.95 -3.30
CA ILE A 115 -0.80 -4.64 -2.96
C ILE A 115 -2.15 -4.41 -3.66
N LYS A 116 -2.24 -4.73 -4.96
CA LYS A 116 -3.48 -4.63 -5.74
C LYS A 116 -4.58 -5.50 -5.15
N GLU A 117 -4.27 -6.73 -4.79
CA GLU A 117 -5.24 -7.65 -4.20
C GLU A 117 -5.74 -7.14 -2.84
N MET A 118 -4.86 -6.64 -1.99
CA MET A 118 -5.24 -6.07 -0.69
C MET A 118 -6.16 -4.86 -0.82
N ILE A 119 -5.86 -3.91 -1.71
CA ILE A 119 -6.74 -2.76 -1.98
C ILE A 119 -8.09 -3.22 -2.54
N ARG A 120 -8.09 -4.18 -3.47
CA ARG A 120 -9.31 -4.75 -4.05
C ARG A 120 -10.20 -5.41 -2.99
N ILE A 121 -9.61 -6.13 -2.03
CA ILE A 121 -10.35 -6.75 -0.91
C ILE A 121 -10.98 -5.67 -0.02
N LEU A 122 -10.27 -4.58 0.25
CA LEU A 122 -10.76 -3.49 1.10
C LEU A 122 -11.94 -2.75 0.47
N TYR A 123 -11.85 -2.44 -0.83
CA TYR A 123 -12.97 -1.81 -1.54
C TYR A 123 -14.20 -2.73 -1.61
N GLN A 124 -14.01 -4.03 -1.79
CA GLN A 124 -15.12 -4.99 -1.69
C GLN A 124 -15.71 -5.00 -0.28
N ALA A 125 -14.89 -5.08 0.76
CA ALA A 125 -15.36 -5.08 2.14
C ALA A 125 -16.14 -3.79 2.46
N GLU A 126 -15.64 -2.62 2.07
CA GLU A 126 -16.34 -1.34 2.21
C GLU A 126 -17.68 -1.35 1.47
N TYR A 127 -17.70 -1.79 0.21
CA TYR A 127 -18.93 -1.92 -0.56
C TYR A 127 -19.95 -2.84 0.12
N PHE A 128 -19.52 -4.00 0.64
CA PHE A 128 -20.38 -4.92 1.39
C PHE A 128 -20.87 -4.29 2.69
N MET A 129 -20.06 -3.53 3.41
CA MET A 129 -20.47 -2.86 4.64
C MET A 129 -21.48 -1.73 4.39
N LEU A 130 -21.34 -1.00 3.28
CA LEU A 130 -22.25 0.08 2.89
C LEU A 130 -23.57 -0.43 2.30
N ASN A 131 -23.56 -1.58 1.61
CA ASN A 131 -24.71 -2.08 0.83
C ASN A 131 -25.28 -3.43 1.31
N GLY A 132 -24.69 -4.05 2.34
CA GLY A 132 -24.88 -5.46 2.71
C GLY A 132 -26.15 -5.84 3.46
N GLU A 133 -27.01 -4.89 3.85
CA GLU A 133 -28.29 -5.24 4.49
C GLU A 133 -29.31 -5.88 3.52
N LEU A 134 -29.07 -5.87 2.20
CA LEU A 134 -30.00 -6.40 1.20
C LEU A 134 -29.86 -7.90 0.88
N TYR A 135 -28.80 -8.59 1.34
CA TYR A 135 -28.51 -9.98 0.95
C TYR A 135 -28.66 -11.04 2.05
N HIS A 136 -29.47 -10.79 3.09
CA HIS A 136 -29.88 -11.89 3.97
C HIS A 136 -31.11 -12.63 3.41
N LYS A 137 -30.92 -13.44 2.35
CA LYS A 137 -31.94 -14.39 1.89
C LYS A 137 -31.33 -15.76 1.55
N ARG A 138 -31.44 -16.67 2.54
CA ARG A 138 -31.44 -18.14 2.45
C ARG A 138 -30.20 -18.84 1.84
N ASN A 139 -29.34 -19.36 2.72
CA ASN A 139 -28.66 -20.67 2.65
C ASN A 139 -28.32 -21.24 1.25
N ARG A 140 -27.57 -20.48 0.45
CA ARG A 140 -26.62 -20.98 -0.55
C ARG A 140 -25.78 -19.78 -1.02
N ILE A 141 -24.47 -19.81 -0.79
CA ILE A 141 -23.57 -18.76 -1.27
C ILE A 141 -23.41 -18.98 -2.79
N PHE A 142 -24.17 -18.23 -3.58
CA PHE A 142 -23.83 -17.95 -4.96
C PHE A 142 -23.14 -16.59 -4.98
N ILE A 143 -21.87 -16.57 -5.34
CA ILE A 143 -21.15 -15.33 -5.61
C ILE A 143 -21.52 -14.94 -7.05
N GLU A 144 -22.63 -14.22 -7.21
CA GLU A 144 -22.85 -13.45 -8.44
C GLU A 144 -22.32 -12.04 -8.18
N LEU A 145 -21.11 -11.79 -8.68
CA LEU A 145 -20.59 -10.43 -8.83
C LEU A 145 -21.42 -9.71 -9.91
N PRO A 146 -21.64 -8.39 -9.79
CA PRO A 146 -22.22 -7.61 -10.88
C PRO A 146 -21.35 -7.79 -12.13
N GLU A 147 -21.96 -8.03 -13.30
CA GLU A 147 -21.27 -8.29 -14.58
C GLU A 147 -20.18 -7.26 -14.92
N GLN A 148 -20.28 -6.05 -14.37
CA GLN A 148 -19.34 -4.94 -14.55
C GLN A 148 -17.96 -5.18 -13.90
N PHE A 149 -17.82 -6.19 -13.02
CA PHE A 149 -16.57 -6.54 -12.32
C PHE A 149 -16.07 -7.97 -12.61
N CYS A 150 -16.67 -8.68 -13.57
CA CYS A 150 -16.11 -9.96 -14.03
C CYS A 150 -14.96 -9.70 -15.02
N PRO A 151 -13.74 -10.20 -14.77
CA PRO A 151 -12.71 -10.20 -15.80
C PRO A 151 -13.19 -11.07 -16.96
N ILE A 152 -12.95 -10.57 -18.17
CA ILE A 152 -13.31 -11.21 -19.44
C ILE A 152 -12.61 -12.57 -19.47
N MET A 153 -13.35 -13.65 -19.19
CA MET A 153 -12.91 -14.99 -19.58
C MET A 153 -12.94 -15.00 -21.10
N SER A 154 -11.76 -14.86 -21.71
CA SER A 154 -11.55 -15.03 -23.14
C SER A 154 -12.13 -16.38 -23.55
N ASN A 155 -13.27 -16.35 -24.23
CA ASN A 155 -13.68 -17.43 -25.11
C ASN A 155 -12.54 -17.68 -26.10
N ASN A 156 -11.99 -18.88 -26.08
CA ASN A 156 -11.46 -19.48 -27.30
C ASN A 156 -11.90 -20.94 -27.32
N ASN A 157 -12.62 -21.25 -28.40
CA ASN A 157 -13.04 -22.57 -28.84
C ASN A 157 -11.88 -23.57 -28.90
#